data_AF-A0A3L7U521-F1
#
_entry.id   AF-A0A3L7U521-F1
#
_cell.length_a   1.000
_cell.length_b   1.000
_cell.length_c   1.000
_cell.angle_alpha   90.00
_cell.angle_beta   90.00
_cell.angle_gamma   90.00
#
_symmetry.space_group_name_H-M   'P 1'
#
loop_
_entity.id
_entity.type
_entity.pdbx_description
1 polymer ?
#
loop_
_entity_poly.entity_id
_entity_poly.type
_entity_poly.pdbx_seq_one_letter_code
_entity_poly.pdbx_strand_id
1 'polypeptide(L)'
;MGEQIKVADVQTIERFRASLLVASETFGLALEEAEGEIERTLAWVESEQPDFWRKRMRKVQDEVVMCKSALFRKQEIKATADARPSVVDEKKALDRAMKRLEYAETKLRNTKRWSTELPRQSVIFKGALSGMHTVLDRDVPRVNAMLKRMTEHLEAYLRGGDESDRLMEILGTSSNMRRGGDTDETSAADDSTAHESTAADSTADDRTTGTSEAPESDTPTPPEGTQ
;
A
#
# COMPACT_ATOMS: atom_id res chain seq x y z
N MET A 1 -46.96 17.32 5.37
CA MET A 1 -46.30 16.03 5.62
C MET A 1 -44.84 16.21 5.23
N GLY A 2 -44.01 16.61 6.19
CA GLY A 2 -42.56 16.68 5.97
C GLY A 2 -42.01 15.27 6.12
N GLU A 3 -41.48 14.72 5.04
CA GLU A 3 -40.76 13.46 5.06
C GLU A 3 -39.51 13.67 5.92
N GLN A 4 -39.54 13.16 7.16
CA GLN A 4 -38.40 13.18 8.06
C GLN A 4 -37.30 12.33 7.42
N ILE A 5 -36.32 12.98 6.80
CA ILE A 5 -35.13 12.35 6.25
C ILE A 5 -34.47 11.60 7.41
N LYS A 6 -34.38 10.28 7.32
CA LYS A 6 -33.74 9.46 8.35
C LYS A 6 -32.28 9.85 8.46
N VAL A 7 -31.97 10.65 9.48
CA VAL A 7 -30.62 11.01 9.99
C VAL A 7 -29.88 9.77 10.55
N ALA A 8 -30.22 8.59 10.06
CA ALA A 8 -29.82 7.31 10.62
C ALA A 8 -28.34 7.00 10.42
N ASP A 9 -27.58 7.80 9.67
CA ASP A 9 -26.25 7.34 9.24
C ASP A 9 -25.07 8.25 9.61
N VAL A 10 -25.26 9.28 10.44
CA VAL A 10 -24.09 9.98 11.03
C VAL A 10 -23.23 8.98 11.82
N GLN A 11 -23.87 8.14 12.63
CA GLN A 11 -23.24 7.04 13.37
C GLN A 11 -22.59 6.00 12.44
N THR A 12 -23.13 5.78 11.24
CA THR A 12 -22.55 4.84 10.27
C THR A 12 -21.34 5.43 9.56
N ILE A 13 -21.34 6.74 9.28
CA ILE A 13 -20.16 7.45 8.78
C ILE A 13 -19.03 7.38 9.81
N GLU A 14 -19.33 7.60 11.10
CA GLU A 14 -18.35 7.47 12.18
C GLU A 14 -17.83 6.04 12.32
N ARG A 15 -18.73 5.04 12.28
CA ARG A 15 -18.34 3.62 12.31
C ARG A 15 -17.49 3.24 11.11
N PHE A 16 -17.86 3.69 9.91
CA PHE A 16 -17.09 3.46 8.69
C PHE A 16 -15.69 4.10 8.81
N ARG A 17 -15.61 5.35 9.25
CA ARG A 17 -14.35 6.05 9.51
C ARG A 17 -13.46 5.29 10.50
N ALA A 18 -14.02 4.81 11.61
CA ALA A 18 -13.29 3.99 12.57
C ALA A 18 -12.81 2.68 11.94
N SER A 19 -13.66 1.98 11.19
CA SER A 19 -13.28 0.75 10.49
C SER A 19 -12.22 0.96 9.42
N LEU A 20 -12.25 2.10 8.72
CA LEU A 20 -11.27 2.48 7.70
C LEU A 20 -9.89 2.70 8.32
N LEU A 21 -9.82 3.35 9.48
CA LEU A 21 -8.58 3.55 10.22
C LEU A 21 -7.97 2.22 10.68
N VAL A 22 -8.78 1.37 11.33
CA VAL A 22 -8.34 0.04 11.77
C VAL A 22 -7.88 -0.82 10.58
N ALA A 23 -8.62 -0.76 9.46
CA ALA A 23 -8.22 -1.45 8.24
C ALA A 23 -6.89 -0.91 7.70
N SER A 24 -6.69 0.41 7.68
CA SER A 24 -5.44 1.00 7.19
C SER A 24 -4.22 0.61 8.03
N GLU A 25 -4.36 0.56 9.36
CA GLU A 25 -3.31 0.07 10.25
C GLU A 25 -3.01 -1.40 10.00
N THR A 26 -4.05 -2.21 9.83
CA THR A 26 -3.91 -3.66 9.56
C THR A 26 -3.21 -3.90 8.21
N PHE A 27 -3.59 -3.17 7.17
CA PHE A 27 -2.95 -3.26 5.86
C PHE A 27 -1.51 -2.75 5.87
N GLY A 28 -1.23 -1.67 6.59
CA GLY A 28 0.13 -1.16 6.78
C GLY A 28 1.04 -2.21 7.42
N LEU A 29 0.60 -2.81 8.53
CA LEU A 29 1.37 -3.87 9.21
C LEU A 29 1.59 -5.10 8.32
N ALA A 30 0.57 -5.55 7.60
CA ALA A 30 0.70 -6.70 6.70
C ALA A 30 1.68 -6.42 5.54
N LEU A 31 1.71 -5.18 5.07
CA LEU A 31 2.60 -4.73 4.00
C LEU A 31 4.05 -4.69 4.46
N GLU A 32 4.30 -4.10 5.64
CA GLU A 32 5.62 -4.08 6.28
C GLU A 32 6.13 -5.49 6.59
N GLU A 33 5.26 -6.40 7.05
CA GLU A 33 5.62 -7.79 7.30
C GLU A 33 6.05 -8.51 6.00
N ALA A 34 5.28 -8.36 4.93
CA ALA A 34 5.59 -8.95 3.63
C ALA A 34 6.91 -8.41 3.06
N GLU A 35 7.14 -7.10 3.16
CA GLU A 35 8.40 -6.48 2.74
C GLU A 35 9.59 -6.96 3.58
N GLY A 36 9.41 -7.04 4.91
CA GLY A 36 10.43 -7.53 5.84
C GLY A 36 10.79 -8.99 5.61
N GLU A 37 9.83 -9.85 5.24
CA GLU A 37 10.12 -11.23 4.88
C GLU A 37 10.92 -11.33 3.57
N ILE A 38 10.60 -10.51 2.57
CA ILE A 38 11.35 -10.45 1.31
C ILE A 38 12.78 -9.97 1.54
N GLU A 39 12.98 -8.94 2.34
CA GLU A 39 14.32 -8.43 2.66
C GLU A 39 15.15 -9.47 3.43
N ARG A 40 14.53 -10.14 4.40
CA ARG A 40 15.19 -11.21 5.16
C ARG A 40 15.56 -12.39 4.26
N THR A 41 14.67 -12.81 3.37
CA THR A 41 14.93 -13.91 2.44
C THR A 41 16.01 -13.54 1.42
N LEU A 42 16.02 -12.31 0.93
CA LEU A 42 17.07 -11.79 0.04
C LEU A 42 18.43 -11.81 0.75
N ALA A 43 18.52 -11.25 1.96
CA ALA A 43 19.76 -11.26 2.74
C ALA A 43 20.27 -12.70 2.99
N TRP A 44 19.36 -13.63 3.30
CA TRP A 44 19.69 -15.05 3.51
C TRP A 44 20.18 -15.74 2.22
N VAL A 45 19.56 -15.46 1.07
CA VAL A 45 19.99 -16.03 -0.23
C VAL A 45 21.34 -15.47 -0.67
N GLU A 46 21.62 -14.20 -0.41
CA GLU A 46 22.87 -13.56 -0.85
C GLU A 46 24.07 -13.89 0.03
N SER A 47 23.89 -13.93 1.35
CA SER A 47 24.99 -14.09 2.30
C SER A 47 25.13 -15.52 2.82
N GLU A 48 24.08 -16.06 3.44
CA GLU A 48 24.16 -17.30 4.21
C GLU A 48 24.15 -18.55 3.32
N GLN A 49 23.25 -18.60 2.34
CA GLN A 49 23.06 -19.79 1.50
C GLN A 49 24.30 -20.17 0.67
N PRO A 50 24.99 -19.24 -0.01
CA PRO A 50 26.16 -19.59 -0.81
C PRO A 50 27.27 -20.20 0.07
N ASP A 51 27.48 -19.65 1.27
CA ASP A 51 28.46 -20.17 2.21
C ASP A 51 28.09 -21.54 2.78
N PHE A 52 26.81 -21.74 3.12
CA PHE A 52 26.31 -23.04 3.55
C PHE A 52 26.57 -24.12 2.49
N TRP A 53 26.18 -23.86 1.23
CA TRP A 53 26.35 -24.83 0.15
C TRP A 53 27.82 -25.04 -0.24
N ARG A 54 28.66 -23.99 -0.21
CA ARG A 54 30.13 -24.15 -0.40
C ARG A 54 30.74 -25.06 0.67
N LYS A 55 30.40 -24.85 1.95
CA LYS A 55 30.88 -25.68 3.06
C LYS A 55 30.37 -27.12 2.93
N ARG A 56 29.09 -27.29 2.58
CA ARG A 56 28.49 -28.61 2.37
C ARG A 56 29.12 -29.36 1.21
N MET A 57 29.38 -28.68 0.10
CA MET A 57 30.03 -29.24 -1.09
C MET A 57 31.42 -29.80 -0.76
N ARG A 58 32.25 -29.04 -0.02
CA ARG A 58 33.58 -29.53 0.43
C ARG A 58 33.45 -30.84 1.23
N LYS A 59 32.58 -30.86 2.24
CA LYS A 59 32.35 -32.06 3.07
C LYS A 59 31.89 -33.28 2.25
N VAL A 60 31.02 -33.06 1.28
CA VAL A 60 30.51 -34.15 0.43
C VAL A 60 31.57 -34.62 -0.58
N GLN A 61 32.41 -33.72 -1.10
CA GLN A 61 33.57 -34.10 -1.91
C GLN A 61 34.56 -34.95 -1.11
N ASP A 62 34.85 -34.56 0.13
CA ASP A 62 35.68 -35.34 1.04
C ASP A 62 35.07 -36.73 1.30
N GLU A 63 33.76 -36.82 1.52
CA GLU A 63 33.03 -38.09 1.68
C GLU A 63 33.19 -38.99 0.44
N VAL A 64 33.08 -38.43 -0.77
CA VAL A 64 33.28 -39.18 -2.03
C VAL A 64 34.72 -39.70 -2.13
N VAL A 65 35.72 -38.89 -1.79
CA VAL A 65 37.14 -39.31 -1.78
C VAL A 65 37.35 -40.44 -0.75
N MET A 66 36.76 -40.32 0.43
CA MET A 66 36.83 -41.35 1.47
C MET A 66 36.17 -42.66 1.02
N CYS A 67 34.98 -42.61 0.44
CA CYS A 67 34.30 -43.80 -0.11
C CYS A 67 35.08 -44.44 -1.25
N LYS A 68 35.68 -43.65 -2.16
CA LYS A 68 36.58 -44.16 -3.20
C LYS A 68 37.77 -44.89 -2.59
N SER A 69 38.46 -44.27 -1.62
CA SER A 69 39.60 -44.88 -0.96
C SER A 69 39.23 -46.19 -0.22
N ALA A 70 38.05 -46.24 0.41
CA ALA A 70 37.56 -47.43 1.10
C ALA A 70 37.28 -48.58 0.11
N LEU A 71 36.68 -48.26 -1.04
CA LEU A 71 36.45 -49.21 -2.12
C LEU A 71 37.78 -49.74 -2.67
N PHE A 72 38.75 -48.87 -2.95
CA PHE A 72 40.08 -49.28 -3.42
C PHE A 72 40.79 -50.18 -2.40
N ARG A 73 40.81 -49.80 -1.11
CA ARG A 73 41.39 -50.63 -0.04
C ARG A 73 40.75 -52.02 0.03
N LYS A 74 39.41 -52.11 -0.08
CA LYS A 74 38.68 -53.39 -0.07
C LYS A 74 38.94 -54.24 -1.31
N GLN A 75 39.22 -53.62 -2.46
CA GLN A 75 39.59 -54.32 -3.69
C GLN A 75 41.05 -54.82 -3.65
N GLU A 76 41.95 -54.09 -3.01
CA GLU A 76 43.38 -54.39 -2.96
C GLU A 76 43.74 -55.43 -1.89
N ILE A 77 42.93 -55.57 -0.82
CA ILE A 77 43.04 -56.69 0.12
C ILE A 77 42.81 -57.98 -0.68
N LYS A 78 43.91 -58.66 -1.00
CA LYS A 78 43.91 -59.95 -1.71
C LYS A 78 42.90 -60.88 -1.04
N ALA A 79 41.89 -61.28 -1.81
CA ALA A 79 41.04 -62.40 -1.45
C ALA A 79 41.96 -63.61 -1.21
N THR A 80 42.10 -64.02 0.04
CA THR A 80 42.60 -65.36 0.36
C THR A 80 41.65 -66.37 -0.30
N ALA A 81 42.16 -67.54 -0.65
CA ALA A 81 41.44 -68.53 -1.47
C ALA A 81 40.03 -68.89 -0.95
N ASP A 82 39.75 -68.64 0.34
CA ASP A 82 38.49 -68.97 1.02
C ASP A 82 37.54 -67.78 1.27
N ALA A 83 37.95 -66.53 1.05
CA ALA A 83 37.10 -65.37 1.36
C ALA A 83 37.34 -64.19 0.43
N ARG A 84 36.45 -64.01 -0.56
CA ARG A 84 36.34 -62.73 -1.29
C ARG A 84 35.52 -61.75 -0.45
N PRO A 85 36.08 -60.63 0.02
CA PRO A 85 35.30 -59.62 0.72
C PRO A 85 34.23 -59.04 -0.22
N SER A 86 32.98 -58.94 0.28
CA SER A 86 31.90 -58.29 -0.46
C SER A 86 32.22 -56.79 -0.64
N VAL A 87 32.27 -56.33 -1.89
CA VAL A 87 32.51 -54.92 -2.28
C VAL A 87 31.19 -54.19 -2.58
N VAL A 88 30.06 -54.86 -2.38
CA VAL A 88 28.73 -54.35 -2.74
C VAL A 88 28.34 -53.16 -1.87
N ASP A 89 28.69 -53.20 -0.58
CA ASP A 89 28.32 -52.16 0.37
C ASP A 89 29.13 -50.88 0.16
N GLU A 90 30.41 -50.99 -0.18
CA GLU A 90 31.29 -49.86 -0.51
C GLU A 90 30.88 -49.22 -1.83
N LYS A 91 30.49 -50.01 -2.84
CA LYS A 91 29.91 -49.48 -4.10
C LYS A 91 28.63 -48.70 -3.82
N LYS A 92 27.69 -49.27 -3.06
CA LYS A 92 26.45 -48.57 -2.65
C LYS A 92 26.73 -47.32 -1.81
N ALA A 93 27.78 -47.32 -0.99
CA ALA A 93 28.19 -46.15 -0.22
C ALA A 93 28.73 -45.04 -1.12
N LEU A 94 29.57 -45.39 -2.09
CA LEU A 94 30.08 -44.46 -3.11
C LEU A 94 28.95 -43.87 -3.95
N ASP A 95 28.01 -44.69 -4.42
CA ASP A 95 26.85 -44.22 -5.20
C ASP A 95 26.01 -43.23 -4.40
N ARG A 96 25.80 -43.47 -3.10
CA ARG A 96 25.09 -42.54 -2.21
C ARG A 96 25.85 -41.23 -2.06
N ALA A 97 27.17 -41.28 -1.88
CA ALA A 97 27.99 -40.08 -1.76
C ALA A 97 27.99 -39.27 -3.06
N MET A 98 28.05 -39.91 -4.23
CA MET A 98 27.94 -39.25 -5.53
C MET A 98 26.58 -38.57 -5.73
N LYS A 99 25.47 -39.25 -5.40
CA LYS A 99 24.13 -38.62 -5.44
C LYS A 99 24.03 -37.40 -4.52
N ARG A 100 24.64 -37.46 -3.34
CA ARG A 100 24.71 -36.32 -2.42
C ARG A 100 25.51 -35.16 -3.01
N LEU A 101 26.57 -35.46 -3.76
CA LEU A 101 27.40 -34.46 -4.44
C LEU A 101 26.59 -33.76 -5.53
N GLU A 102 25.93 -34.52 -6.41
CA GLU A 102 25.06 -33.98 -7.46
C GLU A 102 23.94 -33.08 -6.90
N TYR A 103 23.33 -33.50 -5.79
CA TYR A 103 22.33 -32.70 -5.09
C TYR A 103 22.91 -31.37 -4.58
N ALA A 104 24.08 -31.40 -3.94
CA ALA A 104 24.73 -30.20 -3.43
C ALA A 104 25.14 -29.24 -4.56
N GLU A 105 25.64 -29.75 -5.68
CA GLU A 105 25.97 -28.95 -6.87
C GLU A 105 24.73 -28.31 -7.49
N THR A 106 23.64 -29.07 -7.61
CA THR A 106 22.36 -28.57 -8.11
C THR A 106 21.83 -27.46 -7.23
N LYS A 107 21.89 -27.64 -5.89
CA LYS A 107 21.48 -26.61 -4.94
C LYS A 107 22.36 -25.37 -5.02
N LEU A 108 23.68 -25.51 -5.08
CA LEU A 108 24.59 -24.36 -5.25
C LEU A 108 24.32 -23.59 -6.54
N ARG A 109 24.05 -24.29 -7.65
CA ARG A 109 23.68 -23.67 -8.93
C ARG A 109 22.36 -22.91 -8.82
N ASN A 110 21.36 -23.50 -8.17
CA ASN A 110 20.08 -22.85 -7.94
C ASN A 110 20.22 -21.63 -7.02
N THR A 111 20.99 -21.71 -5.94
CA THR A 111 21.27 -20.57 -5.06
C THR A 111 21.91 -19.43 -5.84
N LYS A 112 22.89 -19.70 -6.70
CA LYS A 112 23.50 -18.66 -7.56
C LYS A 112 22.48 -18.02 -8.50
N ARG A 113 21.62 -18.83 -9.12
CA ARG A 113 20.54 -18.31 -9.98
C ARG A 113 19.60 -17.40 -9.20
N TRP A 114 19.13 -17.85 -8.04
CA TRP A 114 18.20 -17.09 -7.20
C TRP A 114 18.83 -15.86 -6.56
N SER A 115 20.16 -15.86 -6.32
CA SER A 115 20.89 -14.67 -5.86
C SER A 115 20.85 -13.52 -6.87
N THR A 116 20.61 -13.79 -8.16
CA THR A 116 20.46 -12.74 -9.19
C THR A 116 19.00 -12.45 -9.50
N GLU A 117 18.16 -13.48 -9.56
CA GLU A 117 16.74 -13.31 -9.93
C GLU A 117 15.90 -12.71 -8.79
N LEU A 118 16.16 -13.08 -7.53
CA LEU A 118 15.35 -12.64 -6.40
C LEU A 118 15.40 -11.11 -6.17
N PRO A 119 16.57 -10.43 -6.26
CA PRO A 119 16.62 -8.96 -6.21
C PRO A 119 15.84 -8.28 -7.34
N ARG A 120 15.81 -8.89 -8.54
CA ARG A 120 15.02 -8.35 -9.65
C ARG A 120 13.52 -8.46 -9.36
N GLN A 121 13.09 -9.60 -8.84
CA GLN A 121 11.68 -9.81 -8.49
C GLN A 121 11.24 -8.94 -7.30
N SER A 122 12.13 -8.69 -6.33
CA SER A 122 11.81 -7.82 -5.20
C SER A 122 11.56 -6.37 -5.62
N VAL A 123 12.29 -5.85 -6.62
CA VAL A 123 12.04 -4.52 -7.18
C VAL A 123 10.66 -4.44 -7.86
N ILE A 124 10.30 -5.46 -8.64
CA ILE A 124 8.97 -5.52 -9.29
C ILE A 124 7.86 -5.56 -8.23
N PHE A 125 8.05 -6.38 -7.20
CA PHE A 125 7.11 -6.47 -6.08
C PHE A 125 6.94 -5.14 -5.34
N LYS A 126 8.05 -4.47 -4.97
CA LYS A 126 8.00 -3.14 -4.34
C LYS A 126 7.32 -2.10 -5.24
N GLY A 127 7.56 -2.17 -6.55
CA GLY A 127 6.85 -1.33 -7.53
C GLY A 127 5.34 -1.56 -7.52
N ALA A 128 4.88 -2.81 -7.46
CA ALA A 128 3.46 -3.14 -7.38
C ALA A 128 2.81 -2.67 -6.07
N LEU A 129 3.55 -2.68 -4.96
CA LEU A 129 3.08 -2.22 -3.65
C LEU A 129 3.07 -0.70 -3.47
N SER A 130 3.85 0.05 -4.25
CA SER A 130 3.95 1.51 -4.14
C SER A 130 2.59 2.22 -4.26
N GLY A 131 1.69 1.69 -5.09
CA GLY A 131 0.32 2.20 -5.20
C GLY A 131 -0.48 2.01 -3.90
N MET A 132 -0.31 0.87 -3.23
CA MET A 132 -1.00 0.58 -1.97
C MET A 132 -0.46 1.43 -0.82
N HIS A 133 0.86 1.64 -0.75
CA HIS A 133 1.47 2.62 0.16
C HIS A 133 0.90 4.02 -0.04
N THR A 134 0.76 4.46 -1.30
CA THR A 134 0.16 5.77 -1.61
C THR A 134 -1.28 5.88 -1.09
N VAL A 135 -2.07 4.81 -1.23
CA VAL A 135 -3.45 4.78 -0.72
C VAL A 135 -3.47 4.88 0.80
N LEU A 136 -2.63 4.12 1.49
CA LEU A 136 -2.56 4.10 2.96
C LEU A 136 -2.04 5.43 3.54
N ASP A 137 -0.97 5.97 2.98
CA ASP A 137 -0.29 7.15 3.53
C ASP A 137 -0.97 8.47 3.15
N ARG A 138 -1.59 8.54 1.96
CA ARG A 138 -2.15 9.79 1.44
C ARG A 138 -3.67 9.77 1.39
N ASP A 139 -4.25 8.75 0.79
CA ASP A 139 -5.67 8.77 0.45
C ASP A 139 -6.53 8.45 1.69
N VAL A 140 -6.11 7.53 2.57
CA VAL A 140 -6.83 7.24 3.83
C VAL A 140 -6.92 8.46 4.75
N PRO A 141 -5.84 9.21 5.06
CA PRO A 141 -5.95 10.43 5.86
C PRO A 141 -6.84 11.50 5.22
N ARG A 142 -6.79 11.62 3.88
CA ARG A 142 -7.64 12.55 3.13
C ARG A 142 -9.12 12.17 3.25
N VAL A 143 -9.47 10.91 3.04
CA VAL A 143 -10.85 10.41 3.16
C VAL A 143 -11.33 10.55 4.59
N ASN A 144 -10.51 10.22 5.58
CA ASN A 144 -10.80 10.42 7.00
C ASN A 144 -11.15 11.88 7.33
N ALA A 145 -10.34 12.84 6.85
CA ALA A 145 -10.62 14.27 7.04
C ALA A 145 -11.90 14.71 6.34
N MET A 146 -12.18 14.20 5.14
CA MET A 146 -13.41 14.48 4.41
C MET A 146 -14.65 13.95 5.15
N LEU A 147 -14.62 12.70 5.63
CA LEU A 147 -15.70 12.10 6.40
C LEU A 147 -15.92 12.85 7.73
N LYS A 148 -14.84 13.30 8.38
CA LYS A 148 -14.94 14.11 9.58
C LYS A 148 -15.69 15.43 9.33
N ARG A 149 -15.31 16.17 8.28
CA ARG A 149 -16.00 17.41 7.89
C ARG A 149 -17.47 17.17 7.55
N MET A 150 -17.76 16.08 6.82
CA MET A 150 -19.14 15.70 6.49
C MET A 150 -19.97 15.43 7.75
N THR A 151 -19.39 14.72 8.72
CA THR A 151 -20.02 14.46 10.04
C THR A 151 -20.28 15.77 10.78
N GLU A 152 -19.28 16.66 10.88
CA GLU A 152 -19.40 17.97 11.52
C GLU A 152 -20.50 18.84 10.87
N HIS A 153 -20.60 18.85 9.54
CA HIS A 153 -21.66 19.57 8.84
C HIS A 153 -23.03 18.97 9.12
N LEU A 154 -23.18 17.65 9.07
CA LEU A 154 -24.45 16.99 9.37
C LEU A 154 -24.89 17.24 10.82
N GLU A 155 -23.96 17.20 11.77
CA GLU A 155 -24.23 17.56 13.17
C GLU A 155 -24.65 19.03 13.33
N ALA A 156 -24.00 19.94 12.61
CA ALA A 156 -24.37 21.35 12.60
C ALA A 156 -25.76 21.58 11.99
N TYR A 157 -26.13 20.85 10.93
CA TYR A 157 -27.48 20.87 10.38
C TYR A 157 -28.52 20.34 11.35
N LEU A 158 -28.20 19.31 12.14
CA LEU A 158 -29.11 18.79 13.16
C LEU A 158 -29.31 19.78 14.30
N ARG A 159 -28.21 20.34 14.82
CA ARG A 159 -28.27 21.37 15.87
C ARG A 159 -28.95 22.65 15.40
N GLY A 160 -28.68 23.07 14.16
CA GLY A 160 -29.28 24.26 13.54
C GLY A 160 -30.73 24.02 13.11
N GLY A 161 -31.10 22.77 12.78
CA GLY A 161 -32.47 22.32 12.56
C GLY A 161 -33.32 22.52 13.81
N ASP A 162 -32.80 22.15 14.97
CA ASP A 162 -33.45 22.40 16.27
C ASP A 162 -33.60 23.91 16.56
N GLU A 163 -32.62 24.74 16.20
CA GLU A 163 -32.72 26.20 16.36
C GLU A 163 -33.75 26.80 15.39
N SER A 164 -33.80 26.34 14.14
CA SER A 164 -34.82 26.76 13.18
C SER A 164 -36.23 26.27 13.55
N ASP A 165 -36.36 25.07 14.12
CA ASP A 165 -37.63 24.53 14.62
C ASP A 165 -38.06 25.26 15.90
N ARG A 166 -37.13 25.59 16.81
CA ARG A 166 -37.41 26.45 17.99
C ARG A 166 -37.78 27.87 17.60
N LEU A 167 -37.11 28.46 16.60
CA LEU A 167 -37.46 29.78 16.08
C LEU A 167 -38.82 29.76 15.37
N MET A 168 -39.14 28.69 14.64
CA MET A 168 -40.47 28.47 14.05
C MET A 168 -41.55 28.20 15.12
N GLU A 169 -41.21 27.57 16.24
CA GLU A 169 -42.08 27.39 17.40
C GLU A 169 -42.34 28.72 18.12
N ILE A 170 -41.32 29.56 18.28
CA ILE A 170 -41.43 30.92 18.85
C ILE A 170 -42.23 31.84 17.92
N LEU A 171 -41.98 31.80 16.61
CA LEU A 171 -42.72 32.56 15.60
C LEU A 171 -44.17 32.04 15.43
N GLY A 172 -44.38 30.72 15.55
CA GLY A 172 -45.70 30.09 15.59
C GLY A 172 -46.48 30.41 16.87
N THR A 173 -45.79 30.53 18.00
CA THR A 173 -46.38 30.99 19.27
C THR A 173 -46.75 32.48 19.19
N SER A 174 -45.97 33.30 18.48
CA SER A 174 -46.29 34.71 18.21
C SER A 174 -47.59 34.89 17.39
N SER A 175 -47.89 33.97 16.46
CA SER A 175 -49.17 33.92 15.73
C SER A 175 -50.39 33.71 16.64
N ASN A 176 -50.21 33.07 17.80
CA ASN A 176 -51.28 32.84 18.78
C ASN A 176 -51.48 34.01 19.76
N MET A 177 -50.69 35.09 19.65
CA MET A 177 -50.81 36.28 20.51
C MET A 177 -51.54 37.45 19.85
N ARG A 178 -52.10 37.28 18.65
CA ARG A 178 -52.85 38.34 17.94
C ARG A 178 -54.34 37.98 17.78
N ARG A 179 -55.07 37.81 18.88
CA ARG A 179 -56.53 38.05 18.94
C ARG A 179 -57.03 38.21 20.38
N GLY A 180 -57.22 39.45 20.82
CA GLY A 180 -57.87 39.84 22.08
C GLY A 180 -57.35 41.19 22.53
N GLY A 181 -57.79 42.29 21.91
CA GLY A 181 -58.81 43.18 22.49
C GLY A 181 -58.10 44.36 23.18
N ASP A 182 -57.77 45.41 22.44
CA ASP A 182 -58.56 46.66 22.26
C ASP A 182 -58.65 47.49 23.55
N THR A 183 -57.92 48.61 23.62
CA THR A 183 -58.47 49.99 23.67
C THR A 183 -57.36 51.04 23.86
N ASP A 184 -57.53 52.15 23.14
CA ASP A 184 -57.15 53.54 23.39
C ASP A 184 -55.74 54.10 23.17
N GLU A 185 -55.66 54.77 22.01
CA GLU A 185 -55.43 56.22 21.82
C GLU A 185 -54.10 56.90 22.22
N THR A 186 -53.58 57.56 21.17
CA THR A 186 -53.01 58.93 21.07
C THR A 186 -51.50 59.19 20.98
N SER A 187 -51.19 59.97 19.92
CA SER A 187 -50.11 60.96 19.73
C SER A 187 -48.74 60.41 19.24
N ALA A 188 -48.37 60.48 17.96
CA ALA A 188 -48.08 61.62 17.04
C ALA A 188 -46.60 62.06 17.02
N ALA A 189 -46.17 62.48 15.81
CA ALA A 189 -44.87 63.01 15.33
C ALA A 189 -43.79 61.95 15.00
N ASP A 190 -43.43 61.65 13.74
CA ASP A 190 -42.96 62.45 12.59
C ASP A 190 -41.53 63.02 12.80
N ASP A 191 -40.54 62.51 12.05
CA ASP A 191 -39.74 63.28 11.08
C ASP A 191 -38.72 62.37 10.35
N SER A 192 -38.46 62.75 9.10
CA SER A 192 -37.74 62.08 8.03
C SER A 192 -36.22 62.19 8.15
N THR A 193 -35.47 61.34 7.43
CA THR A 193 -34.53 61.81 6.40
C THR A 193 -33.93 60.65 5.59
N ALA A 194 -33.98 60.84 4.28
CA ALA A 194 -33.42 60.01 3.22
C ALA A 194 -31.99 60.43 2.87
N HIS A 195 -31.24 59.50 2.25
CA HIS A 195 -30.31 59.67 1.11
C HIS A 195 -29.55 58.34 0.96
N GLU A 196 -29.72 57.49 -0.06
CA GLU A 196 -29.60 57.67 -1.52
C GLU A 196 -28.40 58.51 -1.95
N SER A 197 -27.39 57.85 -2.57
CA SER A 197 -26.85 58.17 -3.91
C SER A 197 -25.58 57.33 -4.15
N THR A 198 -25.54 56.42 -5.16
CA THR A 198 -24.86 56.56 -6.49
C THR A 198 -23.34 56.72 -6.43
N ALA A 199 -22.49 56.27 -7.33
CA ALA A 199 -22.51 55.80 -8.72
C ALA A 199 -21.21 54.96 -8.88
N ALA A 200 -21.16 53.85 -9.61
CA ALA A 200 -20.83 53.78 -11.04
C ALA A 200 -19.69 54.73 -11.48
N ASP A 201 -18.60 54.17 -12.00
CA ASP A 201 -18.07 54.37 -13.38
C ASP A 201 -16.67 53.72 -13.48
N SER A 202 -16.52 52.65 -14.27
CA SER A 202 -15.90 52.64 -15.62
C SER A 202 -14.44 53.10 -15.66
N THR A 203 -13.55 52.24 -16.17
CA THR A 203 -12.73 52.55 -17.36
C THR A 203 -11.99 51.32 -17.86
N ALA A 204 -11.84 51.27 -19.17
CA ALA A 204 -11.25 50.23 -19.99
C ALA A 204 -9.73 50.45 -20.19
N ASP A 205 -9.18 49.63 -21.10
CA ASP A 205 -7.81 49.67 -21.70
C ASP A 205 -6.69 49.04 -20.85
N ASP A 206 -5.69 48.33 -21.39
CA ASP A 206 -5.12 48.27 -22.74
C ASP A 206 -4.35 46.94 -22.94
N ARG A 207 -4.08 46.66 -24.22
CA ARG A 207 -3.29 45.60 -24.87
C ARG A 207 -2.06 45.03 -24.13
N THR A 208 -1.69 43.78 -24.46
CA THR A 208 -0.65 43.47 -25.49
C THR A 208 -0.17 42.01 -25.39
N THR A 209 -0.04 41.44 -26.58
CA THR A 209 0.54 40.17 -27.03
C THR A 209 1.85 39.72 -26.40
N GLY A 210 2.01 38.40 -26.24
CA GLY A 210 3.28 37.73 -25.99
C GLY A 210 3.26 36.29 -26.52
N THR A 211 3.64 36.13 -27.78
CA THR A 211 3.95 34.88 -28.48
C THR A 211 4.94 34.02 -27.69
N SER A 212 4.63 32.72 -27.52
CA SER A 212 5.59 31.70 -27.11
C SER A 212 5.45 30.51 -28.06
N GLU A 213 6.37 30.43 -29.00
CA GLU A 213 6.61 29.31 -29.90
C GLU A 213 7.95 28.69 -29.47
N ALA A 214 7.93 27.39 -29.17
CA ALA A 214 9.08 26.58 -28.75
C ALA A 214 8.87 25.14 -29.28
N PRO A 215 9.95 24.40 -29.55
CA PRO A 215 10.14 23.78 -30.86
C PRO A 215 9.94 22.26 -30.91
N GLU A 216 9.81 21.80 -32.16
CA GLU A 216 9.70 20.42 -32.62
C GLU A 216 10.84 19.52 -32.14
N SER A 217 10.47 18.31 -31.71
CA SER A 217 11.35 17.20 -31.38
C SER A 217 11.65 16.36 -32.61
N ASP A 218 12.90 16.39 -33.06
CA ASP A 218 13.42 15.53 -34.13
C ASP A 218 14.17 14.34 -33.49
N THR A 219 13.65 13.12 -33.67
CA THR A 219 14.28 11.87 -33.22
C THR A 219 14.78 11.07 -34.42
N PRO A 220 16.06 10.66 -34.48
CA PRO A 220 16.55 9.79 -35.55
C PRO A 220 16.41 8.31 -35.17
N THR A 221 15.77 7.54 -36.05
CA THR A 221 15.69 6.07 -36.07
C THR A 221 17.04 5.44 -36.49
N PRO A 222 17.53 4.38 -35.84
CA PRO A 222 18.71 3.64 -36.30
C PRO A 222 18.37 2.53 -37.33
N PRO A 223 19.29 2.19 -38.25
CA PRO A 223 19.03 1.31 -39.38
C PRO A 223 19.11 -0.20 -39.05
N GLU A 224 18.19 -0.96 -39.63
CA GLU A 224 18.21 -2.43 -39.66
C GLU A 224 19.42 -2.95 -40.46
N GLY A 225 20.17 -3.86 -39.84
CA GLY A 225 21.29 -4.56 -40.44
C GLY A 225 20.86 -5.86 -41.12
N THR A 226 21.26 -5.99 -42.37
CA THR A 226 21.28 -7.22 -43.17
C THR A 226 22.19 -8.27 -42.56
N GLN A 227 21.65 -9.48 -42.29
CA GLN A 227 22.29 -10.78 -42.51
C GLN A 227 21.27 -11.91 -42.36
#